data_AF-A0A950XKL3-F1
#
_entry.id   AF-A0A950XKL3-F1
#
_cell.length_a   1.000
_cell.length_b   1.000
_cell.length_c   1.000
_cell.angle_alpha   90.00
_cell.angle_beta   90.00
_cell.angle_gamma   90.00
#
_symmetry.space_group_name_H-M   'P 1'
#
loop_
_entity.id
_entity.type
_entity.pdbx_description
1 polymer ?
#
loop_
_entity_poly.entity_id
_entity_poly.type
_entity_poly.pdbx_seq_one_letter_code
_entity_poly.pdbx_strand_id
1 'polypeptide(L)'
;DSLRYWVLEMHVDGFRFDLASTLARELHDVDRLSAFFDLVQQDPVVSQVKLIAEPWDVGEGGYQVGNFPGLWTEWNGKYRDTVRDYWRGEPATLGEFASRLTGSSDLYEVTGRRPSASINFVTAHDGFTLHDLVSYNEKHNEANGENNKDGESYNRSWNCGVEGPTDDPDILALRCRQMRNFWATLMVSQGTPMIAHGDEIGRTQNGNNNVYCQDSELSWMDWSLVDKNSDLLAFARRATTLRKNHPVFRRRRFFEGEPIRSGKEVHDIAWLTPTGREMTHEDWGGGFGQCVAVFLNGDAIPEPDARGQRIADDSFLLCFNADENVVEFVAPEGGYAEQWTAELDTNEPTGAADLVVNTGEKISIPGRSLLVLRKTL
;
A
#
# COMPACT_ATOMS: atom_id res chain seq x y z
N ASP A 1 -23.31 -20.19 13.70
CA ASP A 1 -22.69 -21.44 14.20
C ASP A 1 -21.30 -21.71 13.67
N SER A 2 -21.09 -21.86 12.35
CA SER A 2 -19.75 -22.12 11.78
C SER A 2 -18.68 -21.13 12.28
N LEU A 3 -18.95 -19.82 12.21
CA LEU A 3 -18.02 -18.79 12.71
C LEU A 3 -17.68 -18.97 14.19
N ARG A 4 -18.68 -19.25 15.04
CA ARG A 4 -18.46 -19.49 16.48
C ARG A 4 -17.60 -20.73 16.72
N TYR A 5 -17.84 -21.81 15.98
CA TYR A 5 -17.05 -23.04 16.10
C TYR A 5 -15.56 -22.77 15.79
N TRP A 6 -15.29 -22.07 14.68
CA TRP A 6 -13.91 -21.71 14.33
C TRP A 6 -13.24 -20.82 15.37
N VAL A 7 -13.98 -19.88 15.98
CA VAL A 7 -13.44 -19.03 17.05
C VAL A 7 -13.22 -19.79 18.36
N LEU A 8 -14.23 -20.51 18.85
CA LEU A 8 -14.22 -21.11 20.20
C LEU A 8 -13.47 -22.44 20.26
N GLU A 9 -13.62 -23.29 19.23
CA GLU A 9 -13.06 -24.65 19.23
C GLU A 9 -11.72 -24.71 18.48
N MET A 10 -11.61 -23.96 17.38
CA MET A 10 -10.41 -23.97 16.54
C MET A 10 -9.47 -22.78 16.82
N HIS A 11 -9.87 -21.87 17.71
CA HIS A 11 -9.11 -20.70 18.15
C HIS A 11 -8.69 -19.75 17.00
N VAL A 12 -9.56 -19.58 16.00
CA VAL A 12 -9.36 -18.61 14.91
C VAL A 12 -9.58 -17.17 15.40
N ASP A 13 -8.63 -16.28 15.11
CA ASP A 13 -8.65 -14.86 15.55
C ASP A 13 -9.46 -13.90 14.65
N GLY A 14 -9.99 -14.40 13.54
CA GLY A 14 -10.74 -13.61 12.57
C GLY A 14 -10.87 -14.27 11.20
N PHE A 15 -11.60 -13.61 10.31
CA PHE A 15 -11.97 -14.15 9.01
C PHE A 15 -11.79 -13.09 7.91
N ARG A 16 -11.33 -13.53 6.73
CA ARG A 16 -11.52 -12.81 5.47
C ARG A 16 -12.64 -13.49 4.70
N PHE A 17 -13.72 -12.76 4.46
CA PHE A 17 -14.89 -13.23 3.73
C PHE A 17 -14.69 -12.96 2.25
N ASP A 18 -14.66 -14.05 1.47
CA ASP A 18 -14.64 -14.04 0.01
C ASP A 18 -15.98 -13.54 -0.54
N LEU A 19 -15.93 -12.71 -1.59
CA LEU A 19 -17.11 -12.09 -2.23
C LEU A 19 -18.17 -11.62 -1.23
N ALA A 20 -17.75 -10.85 -0.22
CA ALA A 20 -18.55 -10.60 0.98
C ALA A 20 -19.87 -9.85 0.68
N SER A 21 -19.95 -9.11 -0.44
CA SER A 21 -21.18 -8.47 -0.89
C SER A 21 -22.31 -9.48 -1.16
N THR A 22 -21.99 -10.73 -1.50
CA THR A 22 -23.01 -11.78 -1.71
C THR A 22 -23.75 -12.14 -0.42
N LEU A 23 -23.11 -11.97 0.75
CA LEU A 23 -23.74 -12.17 2.06
C LEU A 23 -24.76 -11.06 2.41
N ALA A 24 -24.70 -9.96 1.68
CA ALA A 24 -25.55 -8.78 1.84
C ALA A 24 -26.72 -8.75 0.84
N ARG A 25 -26.80 -9.75 -0.07
CA ARG A 25 -27.87 -9.82 -1.06
C ARG A 25 -29.17 -10.29 -0.42
N GLU A 26 -30.18 -9.43 -0.45
CA GLU A 26 -31.57 -9.80 -0.18
C GLU A 26 -32.37 -9.66 -1.48
N LEU A 27 -32.93 -10.78 -1.97
CA LEU A 27 -33.60 -10.88 -3.27
C LEU A 27 -32.71 -10.51 -4.46
N HIS A 28 -32.73 -9.24 -4.88
CA HIS A 28 -32.01 -8.71 -6.07
C HIS A 28 -31.03 -7.58 -5.73
N ASP A 29 -31.19 -6.93 -4.58
CA ASP A 29 -30.39 -5.77 -4.18
C ASP A 29 -29.40 -6.13 -3.06
N VAL A 30 -28.31 -5.37 -2.99
CA VAL A 30 -27.35 -5.45 -1.89
C VAL A 30 -27.79 -4.46 -0.81
N ASP A 31 -28.34 -4.96 0.30
CA ASP A 31 -28.70 -4.14 1.45
C ASP A 31 -27.61 -4.27 2.53
N ARG A 32 -27.08 -3.11 2.96
CA ARG A 32 -26.08 -3.03 4.05
C ARG A 32 -26.64 -3.52 5.39
N LEU A 33 -27.97 -3.63 5.49
CA LEU A 33 -28.70 -4.07 6.67
C LEU A 33 -29.21 -5.52 6.51
N SER A 34 -28.46 -6.36 5.78
CA SER A 34 -28.83 -7.77 5.71
C SER A 34 -28.85 -8.40 7.10
N ALA A 35 -29.82 -9.30 7.32
CA ALA A 35 -29.96 -10.00 8.61
C ALA A 35 -28.65 -10.67 9.08
N PHE A 36 -27.77 -11.05 8.14
CA PHE A 36 -26.46 -11.61 8.44
C PHE A 36 -25.54 -10.62 9.18
N PHE A 37 -25.46 -9.37 8.72
CA PHE A 37 -24.57 -8.38 9.35
C PHE A 37 -25.06 -7.97 10.74
N ASP A 38 -26.37 -7.82 10.91
CA ASP A 38 -26.96 -7.54 12.22
C ASP A 38 -26.65 -8.65 13.24
N LEU A 39 -26.76 -9.92 12.82
CA LEU A 39 -26.43 -11.06 13.66
C LEU A 39 -24.95 -11.10 14.01
N VAL A 40 -24.06 -10.87 13.04
CA VAL A 40 -22.61 -10.82 13.28
C VAL A 40 -22.24 -9.70 14.25
N GLN A 41 -22.86 -8.52 14.11
CA GLN A 41 -22.58 -7.36 14.93
C GLN A 41 -23.06 -7.52 16.38
N GLN A 42 -24.17 -8.22 16.61
CA GLN A 42 -24.75 -8.46 17.94
C GLN A 42 -24.19 -9.70 18.64
N ASP A 43 -23.49 -10.57 17.91
CA ASP A 43 -22.96 -11.82 18.43
C ASP A 43 -21.82 -11.58 19.45
N PRO A 44 -21.89 -12.10 20.68
CA PRO A 44 -20.89 -11.83 21.72
C PRO A 44 -19.51 -12.47 21.45
N VAL A 45 -19.43 -13.42 20.51
CA VAL A 45 -18.19 -14.12 20.13
C VAL A 45 -17.64 -13.54 18.84
N VAL A 46 -18.46 -13.51 17.78
CA VAL A 46 -18.01 -13.11 16.44
C VAL A 46 -17.73 -11.61 16.35
N SER A 47 -18.44 -10.76 17.09
CA SER A 47 -18.16 -9.31 17.12
C SER A 47 -16.81 -8.94 17.74
N GLN A 48 -16.13 -9.89 18.42
CA GLN A 48 -14.86 -9.66 19.11
C GLN A 48 -13.64 -10.05 18.26
N VAL A 49 -13.84 -10.71 17.12
CA VAL A 49 -12.75 -11.15 16.23
C VAL A 49 -12.57 -10.19 15.05
N LYS A 50 -11.47 -10.34 14.30
CA LYS A 50 -11.22 -9.51 13.12
C LYS A 50 -12.12 -9.95 11.96
N LEU A 51 -12.83 -9.00 11.35
CA LEU A 51 -13.71 -9.25 10.20
C LEU A 51 -13.20 -8.45 9.01
N ILE A 52 -12.72 -9.15 7.98
CA ILE A 52 -12.20 -8.58 6.74
C ILE A 52 -13.14 -8.97 5.61
N ALA A 53 -13.59 -8.01 4.81
CA ALA A 53 -14.41 -8.24 3.63
C ALA A 53 -13.59 -8.10 2.34
N GLU A 54 -13.88 -8.95 1.36
CA GLU A 54 -13.78 -8.58 -0.05
C GLU A 54 -15.05 -7.82 -0.42
N PRO A 55 -14.99 -6.48 -0.55
CA PRO A 55 -16.19 -5.66 -0.61
C PRO A 55 -16.78 -5.56 -2.03
N TRP A 56 -16.79 -6.67 -2.76
CA TRP A 56 -17.45 -6.78 -4.05
C TRP A 56 -17.98 -8.19 -4.29
N ASP A 57 -18.87 -8.32 -5.28
CA ASP A 57 -19.18 -9.60 -5.91
C ASP A 57 -19.41 -9.41 -7.43
N VAL A 58 -19.67 -10.51 -8.13
CA VAL A 58 -19.85 -10.53 -9.60
C VAL A 58 -21.23 -10.04 -10.05
N GLY A 59 -22.18 -9.83 -9.14
CA GLY A 59 -23.54 -9.43 -9.49
C GLY A 59 -23.66 -7.92 -9.71
N GLU A 60 -24.77 -7.50 -10.33
CA GLU A 60 -25.07 -6.08 -10.50
C GLU A 60 -25.13 -5.37 -9.12
N GLY A 61 -24.55 -4.18 -9.05
CA GLY A 61 -24.43 -3.42 -7.78
C GLY A 61 -23.49 -4.06 -6.75
N GLY A 62 -22.70 -5.06 -7.13
CA GLY A 62 -21.85 -5.83 -6.21
C GLY A 62 -20.72 -5.03 -5.57
N TYR A 63 -20.23 -3.96 -6.21
CA TYR A 63 -19.10 -3.17 -5.71
C TYR A 63 -19.50 -2.27 -4.53
N GLN A 64 -19.06 -2.66 -3.32
CA GLN A 64 -19.45 -2.10 -2.03
C GLN A 64 -18.25 -1.62 -1.20
N VAL A 65 -17.16 -1.23 -1.86
CA VAL A 65 -16.02 -0.60 -1.18
C VAL A 65 -16.50 0.65 -0.43
N GLY A 66 -16.14 0.77 0.86
CA GLY A 66 -16.55 1.86 1.74
C GLY A 66 -17.93 1.64 2.39
N ASN A 67 -18.62 0.53 2.06
CA ASN A 67 -20.03 0.37 2.41
C ASN A 67 -20.32 -0.67 3.48
N PHE A 68 -19.31 -1.40 3.98
CA PHE A 68 -19.51 -2.39 5.05
C PHE A 68 -19.71 -1.73 6.43
N PRO A 69 -20.35 -2.43 7.38
CA PRO A 69 -20.58 -1.94 8.74
C PRO A 69 -19.28 -1.60 9.49
N GLY A 70 -19.39 -0.79 10.55
CA GLY A 70 -18.25 -0.20 11.26
C GLY A 70 -17.22 -1.18 11.86
N LEU A 71 -17.61 -2.42 12.16
CA LEU A 71 -16.71 -3.47 12.69
C LEU A 71 -15.80 -4.08 11.61
N TRP A 72 -16.13 -3.90 10.33
CA TRP A 72 -15.46 -4.55 9.22
C TRP A 72 -14.31 -3.70 8.68
N THR A 73 -13.22 -4.39 8.38
CA THR A 73 -12.17 -3.87 7.49
C THR A 73 -12.36 -4.45 6.09
N GLU A 74 -11.85 -3.78 5.08
CA GLU A 74 -12.13 -4.09 3.68
C GLU A 74 -10.83 -4.15 2.88
N TRP A 75 -10.73 -5.13 1.99
CA TRP A 75 -9.73 -5.12 0.93
C TRP A 75 -9.89 -3.87 0.06
N ASN A 76 -8.90 -3.00 0.08
CA ASN A 76 -8.94 -1.75 -0.64
C ASN A 76 -8.47 -1.94 -2.10
N GLY A 77 -9.39 -2.37 -2.96
CA GLY A 77 -9.13 -2.50 -4.40
C GLY A 77 -8.74 -1.18 -5.08
N LYS A 78 -9.24 -0.03 -4.59
CA LYS A 78 -8.80 1.28 -5.10
C LYS A 78 -7.34 1.57 -4.76
N TYR A 79 -6.89 1.22 -3.56
CA TYR A 79 -5.48 1.34 -3.18
C TYR A 79 -4.59 0.55 -4.14
N ARG A 80 -4.93 -0.73 -4.35
CA ARG A 80 -4.20 -1.63 -5.26
C ARG A 80 -4.07 -1.00 -6.64
N ASP A 81 -5.18 -0.57 -7.22
CA ASP A 81 -5.23 -0.05 -8.58
C ASP A 81 -4.46 1.26 -8.72
N THR A 82 -4.67 2.22 -7.81
CA THR A 82 -4.00 3.52 -7.85
C THR A 82 -2.50 3.39 -7.64
N VAL A 83 -2.04 2.55 -6.71
CA VAL A 83 -0.59 2.37 -6.47
C VAL A 83 0.08 1.69 -7.66
N ARG A 84 -0.58 0.70 -8.28
CA ARG A 84 -0.13 0.10 -9.55
C ARG A 84 -0.01 1.15 -10.66
N ASP A 85 -1.04 1.97 -10.84
CA ASP A 85 -1.07 3.07 -11.82
C ASP A 85 0.02 4.11 -11.61
N TYR A 86 0.21 4.50 -10.35
CA TYR A 86 1.22 5.49 -9.98
C TYR A 86 2.62 5.03 -10.41
N TRP A 87 3.02 3.81 -10.07
CA TRP A 87 4.37 3.32 -10.34
C TRP A 87 4.63 2.86 -11.78
N ARG A 88 3.60 2.47 -12.54
CA ARG A 88 3.72 2.23 -13.99
C ARG A 88 3.72 3.52 -14.82
N GLY A 89 3.37 4.64 -14.19
CA GLY A 89 3.44 5.95 -14.81
C GLY A 89 2.18 6.38 -15.55
N GLU A 90 0.99 5.99 -15.10
CA GLU A 90 -0.26 6.51 -15.65
C GLU A 90 -0.53 7.98 -15.24
N PRO A 91 -0.90 8.88 -16.18
CA PRO A 91 -1.19 10.28 -15.88
C PRO A 91 -2.34 10.48 -14.89
N ALA A 92 -2.36 11.65 -14.23
CA ALA A 92 -3.48 12.15 -13.40
C ALA A 92 -3.81 11.36 -12.11
N THR A 93 -2.80 10.72 -11.50
CA THR A 93 -2.99 9.87 -10.32
C THR A 93 -2.64 10.54 -8.99
N LEU A 94 -2.14 11.78 -8.96
CA LEU A 94 -1.50 12.31 -7.74
C LEU A 94 -2.46 12.54 -6.56
N GLY A 95 -3.62 13.16 -6.79
CA GLY A 95 -4.63 13.36 -5.74
C GLY A 95 -5.23 12.06 -5.22
N GLU A 96 -5.47 11.10 -6.13
CA GLU A 96 -5.94 9.77 -5.76
C GLU A 96 -4.86 9.00 -4.99
N PHE A 97 -3.60 9.05 -5.44
CA PHE A 97 -2.45 8.45 -4.77
C PHE A 97 -2.26 9.02 -3.38
N ALA A 98 -2.39 10.34 -3.22
CA ALA A 98 -2.32 10.99 -1.93
C ALA A 98 -3.40 10.48 -0.97
N SER A 99 -4.64 10.35 -1.46
CA SER A 99 -5.75 9.78 -0.69
C SER A 99 -5.49 8.32 -0.31
N ARG A 100 -4.87 7.53 -1.19
CA ARG A 100 -4.48 6.14 -0.90
C ARG A 100 -3.36 6.03 0.13
N LEU A 101 -2.33 6.87 0.00
CA LEU A 101 -1.19 6.92 0.92
C LEU A 101 -1.64 7.28 2.36
N THR A 102 -2.65 8.15 2.51
CA THR A 102 -3.14 8.64 3.81
C THR A 102 -4.30 7.82 4.38
N GLY A 103 -4.55 6.62 3.86
CA GLY A 103 -5.48 5.65 4.46
C GLY A 103 -6.90 5.71 3.90
N SER A 104 -7.11 6.41 2.79
CA SER A 104 -8.37 6.47 2.04
C SER A 104 -9.54 7.02 2.87
N SER A 105 -9.34 8.19 3.47
CA SER A 105 -10.37 8.88 4.26
C SER A 105 -11.67 9.11 3.47
N ASP A 106 -11.56 9.37 2.16
CA ASP A 106 -12.68 9.49 1.23
C ASP A 106 -13.60 8.25 1.20
N LEU A 107 -13.09 7.06 1.52
CA LEU A 107 -13.87 5.83 1.59
C LEU A 107 -14.42 5.55 2.99
N TYR A 108 -13.63 5.83 4.02
CA TYR A 108 -13.87 5.27 5.36
C TYR A 108 -14.27 6.31 6.41
N GLU A 109 -13.80 7.56 6.29
CA GLU A 109 -13.96 8.58 7.33
C GLU A 109 -15.42 8.99 7.52
N VAL A 110 -16.17 9.18 6.43
CA VAL A 110 -17.59 9.58 6.47
C VAL A 110 -18.45 8.57 7.22
N THR A 111 -18.06 7.30 7.21
CA THR A 111 -18.74 6.21 7.94
C THR A 111 -18.29 6.07 9.40
N GLY A 112 -17.44 6.99 9.89
CA GLY A 112 -16.87 6.95 11.25
C GLY A 112 -15.77 5.91 11.44
N ARG A 113 -15.35 5.25 10.36
CA ARG A 113 -14.28 4.24 10.39
C ARG A 113 -12.90 4.91 10.42
N ARG A 114 -11.90 4.10 10.79
CA ARG A 114 -10.51 4.53 10.99
C ARG A 114 -9.64 4.10 9.81
N PRO A 115 -8.41 4.62 9.65
CA PRO A 115 -7.48 4.15 8.62
C PRO A 115 -7.32 2.62 8.60
N SER A 116 -7.38 1.98 9.77
CA SER A 116 -7.28 0.52 9.91
C SER A 116 -8.40 -0.26 9.20
N ALA A 117 -9.52 0.39 8.83
CA ALA A 117 -10.56 -0.21 8.00
C ALA A 117 -10.07 -0.49 6.57
N SER A 118 -9.05 0.22 6.11
CA SER A 118 -8.40 -0.05 4.82
C SER A 118 -7.37 -1.17 4.96
N ILE A 119 -7.62 -2.31 4.33
CA ILE A 119 -6.60 -3.34 4.08
C ILE A 119 -5.94 -2.99 2.75
N ASN A 120 -4.77 -2.39 2.83
CA ASN A 120 -3.98 -1.99 1.67
C ASN A 120 -3.20 -3.19 1.15
N PHE A 121 -3.20 -3.40 -0.16
CA PHE A 121 -2.43 -4.44 -0.81
C PHE A 121 -2.10 -4.03 -2.24
N VAL A 122 -0.96 -4.48 -2.74
CA VAL A 122 -0.59 -4.32 -4.16
C VAL A 122 -0.83 -5.62 -4.93
N THR A 123 -0.71 -6.75 -4.27
CA THR A 123 -0.80 -8.10 -4.82
C THR A 123 -1.57 -8.99 -3.85
N ALA A 124 -2.20 -10.03 -4.39
CA ALA A 124 -2.98 -11.01 -3.65
C ALA A 124 -2.83 -12.38 -4.34
N HIS A 125 -3.64 -13.35 -3.95
CA HIS A 125 -3.73 -14.61 -4.70
C HIS A 125 -4.41 -14.44 -6.06
N ASP A 126 -5.33 -13.48 -6.17
CA ASP A 126 -5.94 -13.08 -7.44
C ASP A 126 -5.02 -12.11 -8.20
N GLY A 127 -4.71 -12.45 -9.45
CA GLY A 127 -3.83 -11.67 -10.30
C GLY A 127 -2.34 -12.05 -10.17
N PHE A 128 -1.47 -11.13 -10.60
CA PHE A 128 -0.03 -11.36 -10.54
C PHE A 128 0.55 -11.29 -9.12
N THR A 129 1.63 -12.08 -8.93
CA THR A 129 2.64 -11.86 -7.88
C THR A 129 3.36 -10.52 -8.07
N LEU A 130 4.10 -10.05 -7.07
CA LEU A 130 4.82 -8.77 -7.18
C LEU A 130 5.90 -8.80 -8.27
N HIS A 131 6.59 -9.94 -8.40
CA HIS A 131 7.58 -10.13 -9.46
C HIS A 131 6.93 -10.11 -10.85
N ASP A 132 5.79 -10.78 -11.01
CA ASP A 132 5.13 -10.87 -12.32
C ASP A 132 4.42 -9.57 -12.69
N LEU A 133 3.94 -8.81 -11.71
CA LEU A 133 3.40 -7.46 -11.89
C LEU A 133 4.37 -6.51 -12.59
N VAL A 134 5.68 -6.71 -12.39
CA VAL A 134 6.76 -5.91 -13.02
C VAL A 134 7.43 -6.63 -14.19
N SER A 135 6.96 -7.83 -14.55
CA SER A 135 7.59 -8.68 -15.58
C SER A 135 6.69 -9.03 -16.75
N TYR A 136 5.37 -8.82 -16.63
CA TYR A 136 4.39 -9.20 -17.65
C TYR A 136 3.36 -8.10 -17.88
N ASN A 137 3.05 -7.81 -19.14
CA ASN A 137 1.92 -6.97 -19.52
C ASN A 137 0.67 -7.81 -19.76
N GLU A 138 0.84 -9.01 -20.30
CA GLU A 138 -0.24 -9.92 -20.63
C GLU A 138 -0.26 -11.11 -19.67
N LYS A 139 -1.44 -11.71 -19.49
CA LYS A 139 -1.59 -12.97 -18.74
C LYS A 139 -1.19 -14.17 -19.61
N HIS A 140 -0.53 -15.14 -18.98
CA HIS A 140 -0.06 -16.40 -19.57
C HIS A 140 -0.68 -17.57 -18.78
N ASN A 141 -2.00 -17.72 -18.90
CA ASN A 141 -2.80 -18.71 -18.17
C ASN A 141 -2.98 -20.01 -18.97
N GLU A 142 -2.19 -20.27 -20.02
CA GLU A 142 -2.33 -21.43 -20.90
C GLU A 142 -2.32 -22.75 -20.13
N ALA A 143 -1.54 -22.82 -19.05
CA ALA A 143 -1.45 -23.99 -18.17
C ALA A 143 -2.79 -24.38 -17.52
N ASN A 144 -3.76 -23.46 -17.44
CA ASN A 144 -5.08 -23.69 -16.84
C ASN A 144 -6.02 -24.47 -17.78
N GLY A 145 -5.68 -24.58 -19.07
CA GLY A 145 -6.47 -25.35 -20.05
C GLY A 145 -7.71 -24.63 -20.60
N GLU A 146 -7.89 -23.35 -20.30
CA GLU A 146 -9.05 -22.55 -20.73
C GLU A 146 -8.76 -21.65 -21.94
N ASN A 147 -7.67 -21.94 -22.67
CA ASN A 147 -7.17 -21.14 -23.80
C ASN A 147 -6.92 -19.67 -23.41
N ASN A 148 -6.33 -19.44 -22.24
CA ASN A 148 -6.01 -18.11 -21.70
C ASN A 148 -7.23 -17.17 -21.54
N LYS A 149 -8.45 -17.73 -21.42
CA LYS A 149 -9.70 -16.95 -21.27
C LYS A 149 -10.01 -16.58 -19.83
N ASP A 150 -9.50 -17.35 -18.89
CA ASP A 150 -9.68 -17.15 -17.45
C ASP A 150 -8.73 -16.07 -16.90
N GLY A 151 -9.04 -15.51 -15.73
CA GLY A 151 -8.26 -14.44 -15.10
C GLY A 151 -8.54 -13.03 -15.64
N GLU A 152 -8.12 -12.01 -14.87
CA GLU A 152 -8.26 -10.59 -15.22
C GLU A 152 -7.38 -10.23 -16.41
N SER A 153 -7.91 -9.50 -17.39
CA SER A 153 -7.14 -9.05 -18.57
C SER A 153 -6.51 -7.68 -18.36
N TYR A 154 -7.01 -6.88 -17.41
CA TYR A 154 -6.47 -5.56 -17.09
C TYR A 154 -5.76 -5.56 -15.73
N ASN A 155 -4.52 -6.07 -15.71
CA ASN A 155 -3.78 -6.26 -14.46
C ASN A 155 -3.14 -5.00 -13.88
N ARG A 156 -3.10 -3.91 -14.65
CA ARG A 156 -2.36 -2.69 -14.30
C ARG A 156 -0.87 -2.94 -14.04
N SER A 157 -0.29 -3.87 -14.79
CA SER A 157 1.11 -4.28 -14.72
C SER A 157 1.97 -3.50 -15.72
N TRP A 158 3.30 -3.65 -15.59
CA TRP A 158 4.26 -3.17 -16.57
C TRP A 158 5.49 -4.08 -16.60
N ASN A 159 5.79 -4.68 -17.74
CA ASN A 159 6.90 -5.62 -17.90
C ASN A 159 8.31 -5.01 -17.90
N CYS A 160 8.41 -3.68 -17.73
CA CYS A 160 9.65 -2.91 -17.75
C CYS A 160 10.45 -2.99 -19.06
N GLY A 161 9.82 -3.41 -20.17
CA GLY A 161 10.38 -3.37 -21.53
C GLY A 161 10.40 -4.73 -22.24
N VAL A 162 10.52 -5.83 -21.50
CA VAL A 162 10.56 -7.20 -22.06
C VAL A 162 9.49 -8.05 -21.38
N GLU A 163 8.75 -8.85 -22.14
CA GLU A 163 7.73 -9.75 -21.57
C GLU A 163 8.40 -11.00 -20.98
N GLY A 164 8.19 -11.25 -19.69
CA GLY A 164 8.71 -12.42 -18.99
C GLY A 164 10.22 -12.35 -18.66
N PRO A 165 10.90 -13.51 -18.54
CA PRO A 165 12.31 -13.58 -18.16
C PRO A 165 13.23 -12.86 -19.14
N THR A 166 14.29 -12.22 -18.63
CA THR A 166 15.30 -11.52 -19.42
C THR A 166 16.66 -11.56 -18.73
N ASP A 167 17.74 -11.47 -19.51
CA ASP A 167 19.11 -11.33 -19.04
C ASP A 167 19.62 -9.88 -19.14
N ASP A 168 18.78 -8.94 -19.58
CA ASP A 168 19.12 -7.52 -19.67
C ASP A 168 19.29 -6.92 -18.26
N PRO A 169 20.51 -6.50 -17.88
CA PRO A 169 20.79 -6.03 -16.53
C PRO A 169 20.05 -4.75 -16.17
N ASP A 170 19.77 -3.87 -17.15
CA ASP A 170 19.09 -2.60 -16.89
C ASP A 170 17.61 -2.84 -16.59
N ILE A 171 16.98 -3.78 -17.31
CA ILE A 171 15.59 -4.19 -17.04
C ILE A 171 15.50 -4.90 -15.68
N LEU A 172 16.43 -5.81 -15.38
CA LEU A 172 16.45 -6.51 -14.09
C LEU A 172 16.61 -5.54 -12.92
N ALA A 173 17.51 -4.54 -13.04
CA ALA A 173 17.68 -3.50 -12.03
C ALA A 173 16.41 -2.66 -11.84
N LEU A 174 15.74 -2.28 -12.94
CA LEU A 174 14.48 -1.55 -12.92
C LEU A 174 13.36 -2.36 -12.26
N ARG A 175 13.20 -3.65 -12.60
CA ARG A 175 12.21 -4.55 -11.96
C ARG A 175 12.46 -4.68 -10.47
N CYS A 176 13.71 -4.88 -10.07
CA CYS A 176 14.09 -4.91 -8.65
C CYS A 176 13.73 -3.60 -7.95
N ARG A 177 13.94 -2.44 -8.59
CA ARG A 177 13.55 -1.13 -8.05
C ARG A 177 12.03 -1.00 -7.92
N GLN A 178 11.26 -1.44 -8.93
CA GLN A 178 9.81 -1.40 -8.91
C GLN A 178 9.20 -2.29 -7.81
N MET A 179 9.72 -3.51 -7.61
CA MET A 179 9.30 -4.35 -6.48
C MET A 179 9.54 -3.65 -5.13
N ARG A 180 10.69 -2.99 -4.97
CA ARG A 180 11.02 -2.19 -3.78
C ARG A 180 10.11 -0.98 -3.62
N ASN A 181 9.76 -0.29 -4.71
CA ASN A 181 8.81 0.82 -4.71
C ASN A 181 7.45 0.39 -4.17
N PHE A 182 6.87 -0.66 -4.73
CA PHE A 182 5.59 -1.20 -4.27
C PHE A 182 5.62 -1.61 -2.81
N TRP A 183 6.68 -2.33 -2.41
CA TRP A 183 6.85 -2.76 -1.02
C TRP A 183 6.97 -1.57 -0.06
N ALA A 184 7.80 -0.58 -0.40
CA ALA A 184 8.03 0.59 0.41
C ALA A 184 6.77 1.46 0.52
N THR A 185 6.08 1.74 -0.59
CA THR A 185 4.79 2.44 -0.61
C THR A 185 3.78 1.76 0.31
N LEU A 186 3.66 0.43 0.23
CA LEU A 186 2.78 -0.36 1.10
C LEU A 186 3.13 -0.18 2.58
N MET A 187 4.42 -0.18 2.92
CA MET A 187 4.90 -0.05 4.29
C MET A 187 4.81 1.36 4.87
N VAL A 188 4.84 2.42 4.05
CA VAL A 188 4.70 3.81 4.52
C VAL A 188 3.27 4.35 4.43
N SER A 189 2.35 3.66 3.77
CA SER A 189 0.94 4.07 3.68
C SER A 189 0.20 3.87 5.01
N GLN A 190 -0.75 4.77 5.31
CA GLN A 190 -1.67 4.56 6.43
C GLN A 190 -2.68 3.46 6.11
N GLY A 191 -3.11 2.74 7.15
CA GLY A 191 -3.99 1.58 7.05
C GLY A 191 -3.30 0.29 7.46
N THR A 192 -3.83 -0.85 7.04
CA THR A 192 -3.29 -2.17 7.39
C THR A 192 -2.70 -2.81 6.13
N PRO A 193 -1.37 -2.96 6.02
CA PRO A 193 -0.79 -3.59 4.84
C PRO A 193 -0.99 -5.11 4.87
N MET A 194 -1.36 -5.67 3.71
CA MET A 194 -1.40 -7.10 3.45
C MET A 194 -0.36 -7.44 2.40
N ILE A 195 0.42 -8.48 2.69
CA ILE A 195 1.52 -8.96 1.86
C ILE A 195 1.11 -10.31 1.28
N ALA A 196 1.27 -10.50 -0.03
CA ALA A 196 1.11 -11.82 -0.64
C ALA A 196 2.39 -12.65 -0.40
N HIS A 197 2.21 -13.87 0.10
CA HIS A 197 3.32 -14.73 0.49
C HIS A 197 4.28 -15.01 -0.68
N GLY A 198 5.58 -14.81 -0.42
CA GLY A 198 6.65 -15.04 -1.39
C GLY A 198 7.05 -13.80 -2.18
N ASP A 199 6.28 -12.70 -2.11
CA ASP A 199 6.68 -11.44 -2.75
C ASP A 199 7.97 -10.88 -2.15
N GLU A 200 8.27 -11.18 -0.88
CA GLU A 200 9.51 -10.78 -0.20
C GLU A 200 10.78 -11.40 -0.81
N ILE A 201 10.63 -12.46 -1.60
CA ILE A 201 11.71 -13.18 -2.29
C ILE A 201 11.47 -13.22 -3.80
N GLY A 202 10.53 -12.43 -4.33
CA GLY A 202 10.26 -12.36 -5.77
C GLY A 202 9.69 -13.65 -6.34
N ARG A 203 8.76 -14.31 -5.62
CA ARG A 203 8.00 -15.45 -6.14
C ARG A 203 7.34 -15.09 -7.47
N THR A 204 7.39 -16.02 -8.41
CA THR A 204 6.78 -15.91 -9.74
C THR A 204 5.79 -17.05 -9.98
N GLN A 205 4.79 -16.78 -10.80
CA GLN A 205 3.84 -17.73 -11.38
C GLN A 205 4.02 -17.80 -12.91
N ASN A 206 5.18 -17.34 -13.41
CA ASN A 206 5.53 -17.24 -14.82
C ASN A 206 4.51 -16.48 -15.67
N GLY A 207 3.89 -15.43 -15.12
CA GLY A 207 2.88 -14.66 -15.82
C GLY A 207 1.49 -15.32 -15.84
N ASN A 208 1.28 -16.43 -15.14
CA ASN A 208 -0.07 -16.90 -14.84
C ASN A 208 -0.65 -16.05 -13.71
N ASN A 209 -1.77 -15.38 -13.96
CA ASN A 209 -2.41 -14.46 -13.01
C ASN A 209 -3.64 -15.08 -12.31
N ASN A 210 -3.85 -16.38 -12.51
CA ASN A 210 -5.02 -17.11 -12.04
C ASN A 210 -4.67 -18.58 -11.80
N VAL A 211 -3.70 -18.85 -10.91
CA VAL A 211 -3.22 -20.22 -10.64
C VAL A 211 -4.18 -21.08 -9.80
N TYR A 212 -5.49 -20.81 -9.84
CA TYR A 212 -6.50 -21.43 -8.98
C TYR A 212 -6.57 -22.97 -9.08
N CYS A 213 -6.24 -23.50 -10.26
CA CYS A 213 -6.25 -24.94 -10.55
C CYS A 213 -4.85 -25.56 -10.66
N GLN A 214 -3.80 -24.81 -10.28
CA GLN A 214 -2.42 -25.27 -10.36
C GLN A 214 -1.94 -25.79 -9.00
N ASP A 215 -1.85 -27.10 -8.87
CA ASP A 215 -1.18 -27.82 -7.77
C ASP A 215 0.22 -28.26 -8.28
N SER A 216 1.09 -27.29 -8.59
CA SER A 216 2.35 -27.51 -9.34
C SER A 216 3.41 -26.46 -9.01
N GLU A 217 4.61 -26.59 -9.58
CA GLU A 217 5.72 -25.63 -9.42
C GLU A 217 5.35 -24.19 -9.80
N LEU A 218 4.30 -23.99 -10.61
CA LEU A 218 3.78 -22.65 -10.90
C LEU A 218 3.20 -21.96 -9.67
N SER A 219 2.59 -22.71 -8.74
CA SER A 219 2.00 -22.16 -7.52
C SER A 219 2.85 -22.45 -6.27
N TRP A 220 3.82 -23.36 -6.33
CA TRP A 220 4.66 -23.70 -5.17
C TRP A 220 5.63 -22.61 -4.77
N MET A 221 6.02 -22.64 -3.49
CA MET A 221 7.06 -21.78 -2.95
C MET A 221 8.43 -22.34 -3.31
N ASP A 222 9.15 -21.65 -4.18
CA ASP A 222 10.56 -21.92 -4.44
C ASP A 222 11.43 -21.25 -3.37
N TRP A 223 11.88 -22.04 -2.40
CA TRP A 223 12.73 -21.57 -1.31
C TRP A 223 14.16 -21.24 -1.74
N SER A 224 14.62 -21.66 -2.92
CA SER A 224 15.93 -21.26 -3.46
C SER A 224 16.00 -19.74 -3.72
N LEU A 225 14.85 -19.09 -3.88
CA LEU A 225 14.73 -17.64 -4.02
C LEU A 225 15.19 -16.86 -2.79
N VAL A 226 15.23 -17.48 -1.60
CA VAL A 226 15.76 -16.85 -0.38
C VAL A 226 17.24 -16.48 -0.57
N ASP A 227 18.02 -17.36 -1.18
CA ASP A 227 19.43 -17.12 -1.45
C ASP A 227 19.61 -16.27 -2.71
N LYS A 228 18.83 -16.55 -3.77
CA LYS A 228 18.92 -15.83 -5.05
C LYS A 228 18.55 -14.34 -4.91
N ASN A 229 17.52 -14.03 -4.13
CA ASN A 229 16.95 -12.70 -3.97
C ASN A 229 17.15 -12.19 -2.53
N SER A 230 18.28 -12.53 -1.90
CA SER A 230 18.58 -12.18 -0.51
C SER A 230 18.50 -10.68 -0.22
N ASP A 231 18.85 -9.86 -1.21
CA ASP A 231 18.80 -8.40 -1.09
C ASP A 231 17.37 -7.88 -1.02
N LEU A 232 16.45 -8.42 -1.83
CA LEU A 232 15.02 -8.08 -1.77
C LEU A 232 14.43 -8.49 -0.42
N LEU A 233 14.80 -9.66 0.10
CA LEU A 233 14.37 -10.10 1.42
C LEU A 233 14.91 -9.19 2.54
N ALA A 234 16.16 -8.72 2.41
CA ALA A 234 16.75 -7.75 3.32
C ALA A 234 16.01 -6.40 3.26
N PHE A 235 15.67 -5.93 2.06
CA PHE A 235 14.85 -4.74 1.84
C PHE A 235 13.47 -4.88 2.49
N ALA A 236 12.77 -5.98 2.22
CA ALA A 236 11.45 -6.27 2.75
C ALA A 236 11.43 -6.25 4.28
N ARG A 237 12.45 -6.86 4.91
CA ARG A 237 12.67 -6.82 6.36
C ARG A 237 12.92 -5.40 6.87
N ARG A 238 13.76 -4.61 6.18
CA ARG A 238 14.05 -3.21 6.56
C ARG A 238 12.79 -2.35 6.51
N ALA A 239 12.07 -2.36 5.40
CA ALA A 239 10.84 -1.57 5.22
C ALA A 239 9.74 -1.98 6.22
N THR A 240 9.59 -3.28 6.49
CA THR A 240 8.64 -3.78 7.51
C THR A 240 9.06 -3.36 8.92
N THR A 241 10.36 -3.38 9.22
CA THR A 241 10.90 -2.95 10.52
C THR A 241 10.70 -1.45 10.73
N LEU A 242 10.95 -0.64 9.69
CA LEU A 242 10.66 0.79 9.68
C LEU A 242 9.21 1.05 10.09
N ARG A 243 8.23 0.43 9.39
CA ARG A 243 6.82 0.56 9.75
C ARG A 243 6.52 0.16 11.20
N LYS A 244 7.10 -0.96 11.67
CA LYS A 244 6.85 -1.49 13.01
C LYS A 244 7.43 -0.62 14.13
N ASN A 245 8.52 0.09 13.87
CA ASN A 245 9.18 0.94 14.86
C ASN A 245 8.54 2.32 14.96
N HIS A 246 7.88 2.79 13.90
CA HIS A 246 7.41 4.17 13.80
C HIS A 246 5.87 4.26 13.79
N PRO A 247 5.23 4.67 14.90
CA PRO A 247 3.80 4.97 14.97
C PRO A 247 3.25 5.93 13.89
N VAL A 248 4.08 6.82 13.34
CA VAL A 248 3.66 7.78 12.30
C VAL A 248 3.10 7.09 11.04
N PHE A 249 3.54 5.87 10.72
CA PHE A 249 3.01 5.05 9.61
C PHE A 249 1.82 4.16 10.01
N ARG A 250 1.45 4.14 11.29
CA ARG A 250 0.43 3.25 11.88
C ARG A 250 -0.58 4.06 12.71
N ARG A 251 -0.97 5.23 12.21
CA ARG A 251 -1.90 6.12 12.93
C ARG A 251 -3.27 5.46 13.08
N ARG A 252 -3.95 5.81 14.18
CA ARG A 252 -5.29 5.29 14.48
C ARG A 252 -6.39 6.21 13.96
N ARG A 253 -6.06 7.47 13.64
CA ARG A 253 -6.95 8.39 12.92
C ARG A 253 -6.26 8.95 11.69
N PHE A 254 -7.07 9.54 10.83
CA PHE A 254 -6.60 10.25 9.64
C PHE A 254 -5.76 11.46 10.03
N PHE A 255 -5.01 11.96 9.05
CA PHE A 255 -4.38 13.26 9.17
C PHE A 255 -5.45 14.35 9.08
N GLU A 256 -5.35 15.39 9.91
CA GLU A 256 -6.31 16.50 9.91
C GLU A 256 -5.85 17.62 8.97
N GLY A 257 -4.54 17.76 8.72
CA GLY A 257 -4.01 18.83 7.88
C GLY A 257 -4.16 20.24 8.48
N GLU A 258 -4.62 20.34 9.73
CA GLU A 258 -4.86 21.60 10.43
C GLU A 258 -3.70 21.95 11.39
N PRO A 259 -3.40 23.24 11.61
CA PRO A 259 -2.37 23.64 12.57
C PRO A 259 -2.83 23.26 13.99
N ILE A 260 -1.93 22.68 14.79
CA ILE A 260 -2.23 22.38 16.20
C ILE A 260 -2.49 23.70 16.96
N ARG A 261 -3.35 23.62 17.98
CA ARG A 261 -3.99 24.66 18.85
C ARG A 261 -3.15 25.88 19.30
N SER A 262 -1.87 25.97 18.96
CA SER A 262 -0.96 27.08 19.27
C SER A 262 -0.29 27.73 18.05
N GLY A 263 -0.90 27.72 16.85
CA GLY A 263 -0.70 28.73 15.78
C GLY A 263 0.74 28.99 15.27
N LYS A 264 1.72 28.16 15.65
CA LYS A 264 3.15 28.28 15.32
C LYS A 264 3.83 26.92 15.06
N GLU A 265 3.09 25.82 15.09
CA GLU A 265 3.64 24.47 14.93
C GLU A 265 3.26 23.89 13.56
N VAL A 266 4.18 23.12 12.99
CA VAL A 266 4.03 22.43 11.70
C VAL A 266 2.85 21.46 11.76
N HIS A 267 2.07 21.40 10.68
CA HIS A 267 0.93 20.49 10.50
C HIS A 267 1.31 19.02 10.72
N ASP A 268 0.31 18.16 10.91
CA ASP A 268 0.55 16.73 11.07
C ASP A 268 1.00 16.03 9.77
N ILE A 269 0.71 16.65 8.63
CA ILE A 269 1.17 16.29 7.29
C ILE A 269 1.39 17.57 6.46
N ALA A 270 2.38 17.55 5.56
CA ALA A 270 2.50 18.56 4.50
C ALA A 270 2.83 17.90 3.16
N TRP A 271 2.15 18.34 2.10
CA TRP A 271 2.41 17.90 0.73
C TRP A 271 3.27 18.95 0.05
N LEU A 272 4.39 18.53 -0.50
CA LEU A 272 5.44 19.38 -1.03
C LEU A 272 5.70 19.06 -2.50
N THR A 273 5.97 20.10 -3.29
CA THR A 273 6.48 19.92 -4.65
C THR A 273 7.95 19.45 -4.59
N PRO A 274 8.53 18.98 -5.71
CA PRO A 274 9.96 18.69 -5.77
C PRO A 274 10.86 19.88 -5.38
N THR A 275 10.38 21.12 -5.51
CA THR A 275 11.15 22.30 -5.11
C THR A 275 11.09 22.60 -3.60
N GLY A 276 10.47 21.73 -2.79
CA GLY A 276 10.39 21.87 -1.33
C GLY A 276 9.35 22.87 -0.82
N ARG A 277 8.48 23.42 -1.70
CA ARG A 277 7.37 24.29 -1.30
C ARG A 277 6.11 23.47 -1.05
N GLU A 278 5.24 23.94 -0.17
CA GLU A 278 3.91 23.36 -0.01
C GLU A 278 3.09 23.45 -1.30
N MET A 279 2.33 22.38 -1.56
CA MET A 279 1.44 22.26 -2.70
C MET A 279 0.19 23.14 -2.49
N THR A 280 -0.13 23.89 -3.53
CA THR A 280 -1.38 24.64 -3.69
C THR A 280 -2.42 23.77 -4.39
N HIS A 281 -3.68 24.22 -4.43
CA HIS A 281 -4.75 23.49 -5.11
C HIS A 281 -4.45 23.24 -6.60
N GLU A 282 -3.80 24.19 -7.28
CA GLU A 282 -3.46 24.07 -8.70
C GLU A 282 -2.39 22.99 -8.96
N ASP A 283 -1.52 22.73 -7.98
CA ASP A 283 -0.44 21.74 -8.12
C ASP A 283 -0.97 20.30 -8.15
N TRP A 284 -2.16 20.06 -7.59
CA TRP A 284 -2.81 18.75 -7.63
C TRP A 284 -3.33 18.36 -9.02
N GLY A 285 -3.64 19.35 -9.86
CA GLY A 285 -4.04 19.16 -11.26
C GLY A 285 -2.95 19.49 -12.27
N GLY A 286 -1.78 19.97 -11.81
CA GLY A 286 -0.71 20.55 -12.63
C GLY A 286 0.45 19.60 -12.96
N GLY A 287 1.15 19.89 -14.06
CA GLY A 287 2.16 19.05 -14.70
C GLY A 287 3.54 18.94 -14.02
N PHE A 288 3.61 18.74 -12.71
CA PHE A 288 4.89 18.46 -12.00
C PHE A 288 5.40 17.02 -12.18
N GLY A 289 4.85 16.28 -13.14
CA GLY A 289 5.07 14.85 -13.28
C GLY A 289 4.44 14.07 -12.13
N GLN A 290 4.66 12.77 -12.08
CA GLN A 290 4.18 11.89 -11.00
C GLN A 290 5.08 12.00 -9.75
N CYS A 291 5.55 13.20 -9.42
CA CYS A 291 6.56 13.44 -8.41
C CYS A 291 6.00 14.25 -7.25
N VAL A 292 6.21 13.78 -6.03
CA VAL A 292 5.69 14.45 -4.83
C VAL A 292 6.56 14.16 -3.61
N ALA A 293 6.70 15.15 -2.74
CA ALA A 293 7.28 14.96 -1.43
C ALA A 293 6.19 15.07 -0.35
N VAL A 294 6.27 14.24 0.68
CA VAL A 294 5.30 14.22 1.79
C VAL A 294 6.04 14.27 3.10
N PHE A 295 5.80 15.31 3.88
CA PHE A 295 6.28 15.41 5.25
C PHE A 295 5.25 14.82 6.19
N LEU A 296 5.67 13.89 7.06
CA LEU A 296 4.86 13.32 8.13
C LEU A 296 5.46 13.74 9.47
N ASN A 297 4.66 14.41 10.29
CA ASN A 297 5.11 14.95 11.56
C ASN A 297 4.87 13.95 12.70
N GLY A 298 5.94 13.35 13.23
CA GLY A 298 5.90 12.38 14.33
C GLY A 298 5.55 12.99 15.68
N ASP A 299 5.74 14.31 15.85
CA ASP A 299 5.33 15.04 17.05
C ASP A 299 3.82 15.35 17.07
N ALA A 300 3.17 15.31 15.91
CA ALA A 300 1.77 15.70 15.72
C ALA A 300 0.85 14.48 15.55
N ILE A 301 1.03 13.46 16.39
CA ILE A 301 0.11 12.33 16.50
C ILE A 301 -0.92 12.67 17.58
N PRO A 302 -2.18 12.99 17.21
CA PRO A 302 -3.15 13.52 18.18
C PRO A 302 -3.73 12.42 19.08
N GLU A 303 -3.59 11.15 18.72
CA GLU A 303 -4.10 10.05 19.53
C GLU A 303 -3.19 9.69 20.70
N PRO A 304 -3.77 9.47 21.89
CA PRO A 304 -3.05 8.80 22.95
C PRO A 304 -2.97 7.29 22.74
N ASP A 305 -2.03 6.66 23.43
CA ASP A 305 -1.93 5.21 23.53
C ASP A 305 -3.10 4.60 24.34
N ALA A 306 -3.08 3.28 24.52
CA ALA A 306 -4.12 2.56 25.27
C ALA A 306 -4.22 2.98 26.76
N ARG A 307 -3.23 3.72 27.28
CA ARG A 307 -3.17 4.22 28.66
C ARG A 307 -3.41 5.73 28.75
N GLY A 308 -3.70 6.41 27.65
CA GLY A 308 -3.91 7.86 27.64
C GLY A 308 -2.64 8.69 27.48
N GLN A 309 -1.48 8.08 27.21
CA GLN A 309 -0.19 8.77 27.07
C GLN A 309 -0.01 9.33 25.65
N ARG A 310 0.63 10.50 25.52
CA ARG A 310 0.97 11.09 24.21
C ARG A 310 1.88 10.13 23.45
N ILE A 311 1.53 9.88 22.19
CA ILE A 311 2.41 9.18 21.24
C ILE A 311 3.26 10.25 20.54
N ALA A 312 4.56 10.04 20.51
CA ALA A 312 5.51 10.81 19.73
C ALA A 312 6.40 9.86 18.93
N ASP A 313 6.87 10.31 17.79
CA ASP A 313 7.69 9.56 16.85
C ASP A 313 8.67 10.51 16.15
N ASP A 314 9.61 9.95 15.40
CA ASP A 314 10.43 10.72 14.47
C ASP A 314 9.57 11.27 13.32
N SER A 315 9.99 12.39 12.74
CA SER A 315 9.35 12.98 11.56
C SER A 315 10.05 12.55 10.29
N PHE A 316 9.29 12.37 9.21
CA PHE A 316 9.79 11.79 7.96
C PHE A 316 9.45 12.67 6.75
N LEU A 317 10.34 12.66 5.77
CA LEU A 317 10.12 13.22 4.44
C LEU A 317 10.18 12.07 3.42
N LEU A 318 9.08 11.84 2.72
CA LEU A 318 8.94 10.79 1.71
C LEU A 318 8.98 11.44 0.33
N CYS A 319 10.02 11.17 -0.45
CA CYS A 319 10.17 11.72 -1.80
C CYS A 319 9.87 10.64 -2.83
N PHE A 320 8.72 10.75 -3.49
CA PHE A 320 8.30 9.83 -4.54
C PHE A 320 8.61 10.42 -5.91
N ASN A 321 9.42 9.71 -6.69
CA ASN A 321 9.68 9.98 -8.10
C ASN A 321 9.15 8.82 -8.94
N ALA A 322 7.89 8.92 -9.40
CA ALA A 322 7.36 7.98 -10.37
C ALA A 322 7.64 8.40 -11.82
N ASP A 323 8.34 9.50 -12.10
CA ASP A 323 8.81 9.82 -13.45
C ASP A 323 9.91 8.84 -13.90
N GLU A 324 10.15 8.73 -15.20
CA GLU A 324 11.26 7.93 -15.74
C GLU A 324 12.62 8.64 -15.61
N ASN A 325 12.61 9.96 -15.47
CA ASN A 325 13.79 10.79 -15.38
C ASN A 325 14.23 11.01 -13.94
N VAL A 326 15.50 11.37 -13.77
CA VAL A 326 16.01 11.88 -12.50
C VAL A 326 15.34 13.21 -12.18
N VAL A 327 14.86 13.37 -10.95
CA VAL A 327 14.25 14.61 -10.46
C VAL A 327 15.05 15.13 -9.27
N GLU A 328 15.32 16.44 -9.29
CA GLU A 328 15.96 17.14 -8.19
C GLU A 328 14.89 17.54 -7.16
N PHE A 329 14.93 16.92 -5.98
CA PHE A 329 14.15 17.33 -4.83
C PHE A 329 14.94 18.33 -3.99
N VAL A 330 14.28 19.29 -3.36
CA VAL A 330 14.90 20.23 -2.42
C VAL A 330 14.41 19.91 -1.02
N ALA A 331 15.34 19.68 -0.09
CA ALA A 331 14.99 19.50 1.32
C ALA A 331 14.26 20.77 1.83
N PRO A 332 13.05 20.63 2.42
CA PRO A 332 12.18 21.77 2.68
C PRO A 332 12.75 22.70 3.75
N GLU A 333 12.67 24.00 3.46
CA GLU A 333 12.98 25.08 4.41
C GLU A 333 11.74 25.41 5.27
N GLY A 334 11.90 26.22 6.32
CA GLY A 334 10.76 26.73 7.10
C GLY A 334 10.45 25.96 8.38
N GLY A 335 11.44 25.30 8.98
CA GLY A 335 11.33 24.69 10.31
C GLY A 335 10.92 23.22 10.33
N TYR A 336 10.89 22.55 9.17
CA TYR A 336 10.66 21.11 9.08
C TYR A 336 11.78 20.31 9.77
N ALA A 337 13.03 20.55 9.37
CA ALA A 337 14.25 20.03 10.00
C ALA A 337 15.46 20.88 9.60
N GLU A 338 16.53 20.83 10.38
CA GLU A 338 17.86 21.32 9.98
C GLU A 338 18.61 20.25 9.17
N GLN A 339 18.43 18.97 9.52
CA GLN A 339 19.11 17.84 8.89
C GLN A 339 18.22 16.60 8.76
N TRP A 340 18.41 15.90 7.65
CA TRP A 340 17.74 14.66 7.28
C TRP A 340 18.76 13.53 7.08
N THR A 341 18.39 12.30 7.42
CA THR A 341 19.17 11.09 7.13
C THR A 341 18.31 10.08 6.37
N ALA A 342 18.88 9.43 5.35
CA ALA A 342 18.18 8.38 4.63
C ALA A 342 17.94 7.14 5.50
N GLU A 343 16.69 6.74 5.57
CA GLU A 343 16.23 5.59 6.35
C GLU A 343 15.86 4.41 5.44
N LEU A 344 15.33 4.71 4.25
CA LEU A 344 15.01 3.72 3.22
C LEU A 344 15.17 4.32 1.83
N ASP A 345 15.95 3.69 0.96
CA ASP A 345 16.07 4.06 -0.46
C ASP A 345 15.78 2.86 -1.37
N THR A 346 14.75 2.99 -2.20
CA THR A 346 14.38 1.97 -3.19
C THR A 346 15.36 1.82 -4.34
N ASN A 347 16.33 2.73 -4.49
CA ASN A 347 17.43 2.58 -5.43
C ASN A 347 18.49 1.61 -4.89
N GLU A 348 18.65 1.49 -3.57
CA GLU A 348 19.62 0.61 -2.91
C GLU A 348 19.08 -0.82 -2.71
N PRO A 349 19.79 -1.89 -3.11
CA PRO A 349 19.25 -3.26 -3.12
C PRO A 349 18.67 -3.73 -1.78
N THR A 350 19.31 -3.34 -0.66
CA THR A 350 18.88 -3.67 0.70
C THR A 350 18.12 -2.53 1.41
N GLY A 351 17.94 -1.40 0.71
CA GLY A 351 17.25 -0.21 1.20
C GLY A 351 18.08 0.69 2.10
N ALA A 352 19.29 0.27 2.49
CA ALA A 352 20.19 1.08 3.31
C ALA A 352 20.94 2.10 2.45
N ALA A 353 20.87 3.37 2.80
CA ALA A 353 21.64 4.44 2.18
C ALA A 353 22.35 5.26 3.26
N ASP A 354 23.62 5.61 3.02
CA ASP A 354 24.38 6.53 3.88
C ASP A 354 24.33 7.93 3.27
N LEU A 355 23.18 8.58 3.44
CA LEU A 355 22.90 9.91 2.90
C LEU A 355 22.42 10.82 4.02
N VAL A 356 23.09 11.97 4.16
CA VAL A 356 22.71 13.05 5.06
C VAL A 356 22.49 14.31 4.22
N VAL A 357 21.36 14.97 4.44
CA VAL A 357 20.93 16.13 3.64
C VAL A 357 20.60 17.28 4.58
N ASN A 358 21.14 18.47 4.31
CA ASN A 358 20.80 19.67 5.07
C ASN A 358 19.59 20.38 4.47
N THR A 359 18.89 21.20 5.26
CA THR A 359 17.80 22.05 4.74
C THR A 359 18.25 22.86 3.51
N GLY A 360 17.37 22.97 2.50
CA GLY A 360 17.64 23.68 1.25
C GLY A 360 18.59 22.98 0.27
N GLU A 361 19.21 21.86 0.68
CA GLU A 361 20.08 21.07 -0.18
C GLU A 361 19.27 20.29 -1.23
N LYS A 362 19.87 20.10 -2.41
CA LYS A 362 19.26 19.33 -3.50
C LYS A 362 19.60 17.86 -3.39
N ILE A 363 18.61 17.02 -3.68
CA ILE A 363 18.68 15.57 -3.64
C ILE A 363 18.30 15.05 -5.02
N SER A 364 19.25 14.42 -5.72
CA SER A 364 18.99 13.78 -7.00
C SER A 364 18.32 12.43 -6.77
N ILE A 365 17.04 12.30 -7.13
CA ILE A 365 16.28 11.07 -6.95
C ILE A 365 16.10 10.40 -8.33
N PRO A 366 16.62 9.16 -8.54
CA PRO A 366 16.49 8.45 -9.80
C PRO A 366 15.04 8.28 -10.26
N GLY A 367 14.85 8.11 -11.56
CA GLY A 367 13.55 7.74 -12.11
C GLY A 367 13.02 6.46 -11.47
N ARG A 368 11.71 6.42 -11.24
CA ARG A 368 11.00 5.29 -10.63
C ARG A 368 11.58 4.91 -9.26
N SER A 369 11.72 5.85 -8.34
CA SER A 369 12.23 5.58 -7.00
C SER A 369 11.50 6.35 -5.90
N LEU A 370 11.51 5.78 -4.71
CA LEU A 370 11.15 6.40 -3.44
C LEU A 370 12.38 6.47 -2.52
N LEU A 371 12.59 7.66 -1.94
CA LEU A 371 13.53 7.91 -0.86
C LEU A 371 12.76 8.33 0.40
N VAL A 372 13.06 7.69 1.53
CA VAL A 372 12.51 8.01 2.85
C VAL A 372 13.61 8.59 3.72
N LEU A 373 13.43 9.84 4.12
CA LEU A 373 14.33 10.59 4.97
C LEU A 373 13.72 10.76 6.36
N ARG A 374 14.55 10.64 7.40
CA ARG A 374 14.20 10.84 8.80
C ARG A 374 14.83 12.14 9.30
N LYS A 375 14.05 12.96 10.02
CA LYS A 375 14.55 14.15 10.71
C LYS A 375 15.54 13.73 11.80
N THR A 376 16.71 14.38 11.84
CA THR A 376 17.75 14.08 12.86
C THR A 376 18.20 15.30 13.65
N LEU A 377 18.15 16.50 13.06
CA LEU A 377 18.37 17.79 13.72
C LEU A 377 17.25 18.77 13.37
#